data_AF-Q6RGR8-F1
#
_entry.id   AF-Q6RGR8-F1
#
_cell.length_a   1.000
_cell.length_b   1.000
_cell.length_c   1.000
_cell.angle_alpha   90.00
_cell.angle_beta   90.00
_cell.angle_gamma   90.00
#
_symmetry.space_group_name_H-M   'P 1'
#
loop_
_entity.id
_entity.type
_entity.pdbx_description
1 polymer ?
#
loop_
_entity_poly.entity_id
_entity_poly.type
_entity_poly.pdbx_seq_one_letter_code
_entity_poly.pdbx_strand_id
1 'polypeptide(L)'
;MQGRAAGAVRGLNVSVLPPDLPRLRTLVTYLRGELSRTEQALAAAEEREAATAREQPAPERPAWLVERGIGVGRLPVRVHTGDCWDTGKRCVPAAPDQVRRLLAEGVAACIHCRPDTALGVLE
;
A
#
# COMPACT_ATOMS: atom_id res chain seq x y z
N MET A 1 -4.73 -34.53 48.98
CA MET A 1 -4.10 -33.44 48.22
C MET A 1 -4.69 -33.42 46.81
N GLN A 2 -5.15 -32.24 46.36
CA GLN A 2 -5.46 -31.87 44.96
C GLN A 2 -6.61 -32.65 44.30
N GLY A 3 -7.71 -32.05 43.82
CA GLY A 3 -8.02 -30.66 43.57
C GLY A 3 -8.92 -30.59 42.33
N ARG A 4 -10.09 -29.96 42.45
CA ARG A 4 -10.67 -29.02 41.48
C ARG A 4 -12.06 -28.63 41.98
N ALA A 5 -12.09 -27.55 42.76
CA ALA A 5 -13.30 -26.78 42.94
C ALA A 5 -13.60 -26.08 41.61
N ALA A 6 -14.74 -26.40 41.01
CA ALA A 6 -15.29 -25.63 39.91
C ALA A 6 -15.67 -24.25 40.48
N GLY A 7 -14.77 -23.28 40.33
CA GLY A 7 -15.03 -21.89 40.64
C GLY A 7 -16.11 -21.36 39.71
N ALA A 8 -17.33 -21.25 40.24
CA ALA A 8 -18.39 -20.49 39.60
C ALA A 8 -17.95 -19.03 39.51
N VAL A 9 -17.53 -18.59 38.32
CA VAL A 9 -17.41 -17.16 38.04
C VAL A 9 -18.83 -16.64 37.83
N ARG A 10 -19.55 -16.42 38.93
CA ARG A 10 -20.84 -15.74 38.93
C ARG A 10 -20.58 -14.24 38.77
N GLY A 11 -20.11 -13.86 37.59
CA GLY A 11 -20.11 -12.47 37.16
C GLY A 11 -21.57 -12.02 37.07
N LEU A 12 -21.96 -11.10 37.93
CA LEU A 12 -23.23 -10.39 37.79
C LEU A 12 -23.23 -9.73 36.41
N ASN A 13 -23.97 -10.28 35.46
CA ASN A 13 -24.27 -9.62 34.20
C ASN A 13 -25.22 -8.45 34.51
N VAL A 14 -24.65 -7.35 35.03
CA VAL A 14 -25.35 -6.08 35.05
C VAL A 14 -25.31 -5.59 33.61
N SER A 15 -26.39 -5.91 32.88
CA SER A 15 -26.65 -5.30 31.60
C SER A 15 -26.57 -3.78 31.78
N VAL A 16 -25.69 -3.11 31.04
CA VAL A 16 -25.58 -1.64 31.00
C VAL A 16 -26.91 -1.02 30.52
N LEU A 17 -27.78 -1.83 29.93
CA LEU A 17 -29.08 -1.42 29.44
C LEU A 17 -30.13 -1.43 30.55
N PRO A 18 -31.02 -0.42 30.56
CA PRO A 18 -32.16 -0.40 31.46
C PRO A 18 -33.07 -1.62 31.22
N PRO A 19 -33.71 -2.16 32.27
CA PRO A 19 -34.48 -3.40 32.15
C PRO A 19 -35.88 -3.21 31.56
N ASP A 20 -36.41 -1.98 31.49
CA ASP A 20 -37.77 -1.71 31.03
C ASP A 20 -37.88 -1.31 29.56
N LEU A 21 -38.99 -1.72 28.96
CA LEU A 21 -39.29 -1.52 27.55
C LEU A 21 -39.33 -0.04 27.12
N PRO A 22 -39.92 0.90 27.87
CA PRO A 22 -39.92 2.31 27.49
C PRO A 22 -38.50 2.89 27.35
N ARG A 23 -37.63 2.70 28.36
CA ARG A 23 -36.26 3.21 28.30
C ARG A 23 -35.44 2.54 27.18
N LEU A 24 -35.63 1.24 26.96
CA LEU A 24 -34.99 0.54 25.83
C LEU A 24 -35.42 1.11 24.47
N ARG A 25 -36.71 1.42 24.28
CA ARG A 25 -37.20 2.04 23.03
C ARG A 25 -36.58 3.41 22.79
N THR A 26 -36.48 4.23 23.85
CA THR A 26 -35.82 5.54 23.76
C THR A 26 -34.34 5.39 23.37
N LEU A 27 -33.62 4.46 24.00
CA LEU A 27 -32.22 4.19 23.67
C LEU A 27 -32.03 3.71 22.23
N VAL A 28 -32.90 2.82 21.74
CA VAL A 28 -32.82 2.36 20.35
C VAL A 28 -32.98 3.52 19.37
N THR A 29 -33.95 4.41 19.59
CA THR A 29 -34.15 5.59 18.74
C THR A 29 -32.94 6.53 18.81
N TYR A 30 -32.44 6.80 20.01
CA TYR A 30 -31.26 7.64 20.22
C TYR A 30 -30.02 7.09 19.51
N LEU A 31 -29.71 5.81 19.75
CA LEU A 31 -28.54 5.14 19.20
C LEU A 31 -28.59 5.02 17.67
N ARG A 32 -29.78 4.84 17.08
CA ARG A 32 -29.94 4.91 15.61
C ARG A 32 -29.61 6.29 15.07
N GLY A 33 -29.99 7.36 15.78
CA GLY A 33 -29.62 8.73 15.43
C GLY A 33 -28.12 8.98 15.52
N GLU A 34 -27.48 8.51 16.60
CA GLU A 34 -26.02 8.58 16.78
C GLU A 34 -25.26 7.78 15.70
N LEU A 35 -25.73 6.56 15.40
CA LEU A 35 -25.15 5.74 14.33
C LEU A 35 -25.23 6.47 12.99
N SER A 36 -26.41 6.99 12.64
CA SER A 36 -26.60 7.71 11.37
C SER A 36 -25.68 8.94 11.26
N ARG A 37 -25.50 9.70 12.33
CA ARG A 37 -24.54 10.83 12.36
C ARG A 37 -23.10 10.35 12.16
N THR A 38 -22.74 9.25 12.81
CA THR A 38 -21.39 8.68 12.74
C THR A 38 -21.09 8.16 11.33
N GLU A 39 -22.04 7.46 10.70
CA GLU A 39 -21.92 6.98 9.32
C GLU A 39 -21.77 8.14 8.33
N GLN A 40 -22.51 9.23 8.50
CA GLN A 40 -22.35 10.44 7.68
C GLN A 40 -20.97 11.09 7.85
N ALA A 41 -20.48 11.17 9.09
CA ALA A 41 -19.15 11.70 9.38
C ALA A 41 -18.04 10.83 8.79
N LEU A 42 -18.20 9.50 8.85
CA LEU A 42 -17.30 8.52 8.24
C LEU A 42 -17.25 8.70 6.72
N ALA A 43 -18.40 8.69 6.04
CA ALA A 43 -18.44 8.88 4.59
C ALA A 43 -17.79 10.20 4.15
N ALA A 44 -18.02 11.29 4.91
CA ALA A 44 -17.37 12.57 4.64
C ALA A 44 -15.85 12.53 4.87
N ALA A 45 -15.37 11.74 5.84
CA ALA A 45 -13.94 11.55 6.07
C ALA A 45 -13.29 10.73 4.95
N GLU A 46 -13.93 9.64 4.53
CA GLU A 46 -13.47 8.80 3.42
C GLU A 46 -13.38 9.60 2.11
N GLU A 47 -14.36 10.45 1.81
CA GLU A 47 -14.30 11.32 0.61
C GLU A 47 -13.14 12.31 0.69
N ARG A 48 -12.89 12.92 1.86
CA ARG A 48 -11.73 13.82 2.04
C ARG A 48 -10.43 13.07 1.85
N GLU A 49 -10.27 11.89 2.43
CA GLU A 49 -9.08 11.05 2.27
C GLU A 49 -8.86 10.66 0.80
N ALA A 50 -9.93 10.25 0.11
CA ALA A 50 -9.89 9.93 -1.30
C ALA A 50 -9.52 11.14 -2.18
N ALA A 51 -10.05 12.33 -1.86
CA ALA A 51 -9.66 13.57 -2.53
C ALA A 51 -8.17 13.87 -2.34
N THR A 52 -7.64 13.82 -1.11
CA THR A 52 -6.19 13.99 -0.87
C THR A 52 -5.34 12.93 -1.56
N ALA A 53 -5.81 11.68 -1.65
CA ALA A 53 -5.09 10.63 -2.38
C ALA A 53 -5.07 10.88 -3.89
N ARG A 54 -6.12 11.49 -4.46
CA ARG A 54 -6.17 11.90 -5.87
C ARG A 54 -5.31 13.14 -6.14
N GLU A 55 -5.20 14.04 -5.16
CA GLU A 55 -4.38 15.26 -5.25
C GLU A 55 -2.89 14.97 -5.06
N GLN A 56 -2.51 13.82 -4.49
CA GLN A 56 -1.11 13.40 -4.47
C GLN A 56 -0.63 13.23 -5.91
N PRO A 57 0.39 14.01 -6.35
CA PRO A 57 0.91 13.87 -7.69
C PRO A 57 1.37 12.44 -7.90
N ALA A 58 1.08 11.89 -9.08
CA ALA A 58 1.56 10.57 -9.45
C ALA A 58 3.07 10.50 -9.15
N PRO A 59 3.57 9.40 -8.55
CA PRO A 59 4.99 9.27 -8.28
C PRO A 59 5.75 9.54 -9.57
N GLU A 60 6.78 10.39 -9.46
CA GLU A 60 7.59 10.77 -10.61
C GLU A 60 8.05 9.50 -11.34
N ARG A 61 7.87 9.46 -12.66
CA ARG A 61 8.25 8.29 -13.43
C ARG A 61 9.74 8.01 -13.17
N PRO A 62 10.11 6.76 -12.84
CA PRO A 62 11.49 6.45 -12.50
C PRO A 62 12.38 6.76 -13.70
N ALA A 63 13.38 7.62 -13.52
CA ALA A 63 14.26 8.04 -14.62
C ALA A 63 15.03 6.88 -15.28
N TRP A 64 15.18 5.75 -14.56
CA TRP A 64 15.90 4.58 -15.04
C TRP A 64 15.21 3.28 -14.63
N LEU A 65 15.36 2.29 -15.50
CA LEU A 65 14.76 0.98 -15.34
C LEU A 65 15.80 -0.11 -15.61
N VAL A 66 15.74 -1.18 -14.82
CA VAL A 66 16.52 -2.40 -15.03
C VAL A 66 15.57 -3.53 -15.41
N GLU A 67 15.74 -4.05 -16.61
CA GLU A 67 15.05 -5.25 -17.07
C GLU A 67 15.72 -6.49 -16.49
N ARG A 68 14.91 -7.37 -15.93
CA ARG A 68 15.36 -8.65 -15.38
C ARG A 68 15.04 -9.82 -16.30
N GLY A 69 15.96 -10.77 -16.35
CA GLY A 69 15.83 -12.02 -17.11
C GLY A 69 14.70 -12.92 -16.61
N ILE A 70 14.48 -13.99 -17.37
CA ILE A 70 13.54 -15.05 -17.04
C ILE A 70 14.29 -16.14 -16.25
N GLY A 71 13.65 -16.69 -15.22
CA GLY A 71 14.22 -17.79 -14.41
C GLY A 71 14.60 -17.40 -12.99
N VAL A 72 15.24 -18.34 -12.29
CA VAL A 72 15.65 -18.19 -10.89
C VAL A 72 16.71 -17.09 -10.78
N GLY A 73 16.60 -16.24 -9.76
CA GLY A 73 17.51 -15.12 -9.53
C GLY A 73 17.23 -13.86 -10.37
N ARG A 74 16.50 -13.96 -11.49
CA ARG A 74 16.04 -12.83 -12.32
C ARG A 74 17.13 -11.74 -12.47
N LEU A 75 18.29 -12.17 -12.97
CA LEU A 75 19.47 -11.32 -13.11
C LEU A 75 19.18 -10.12 -14.03
N PRO A 76 19.82 -8.97 -13.80
CA PRO A 76 19.76 -7.83 -14.73
C PRO A 76 20.23 -8.25 -16.13
N VAL A 77 19.44 -7.95 -17.15
CA VAL A 77 19.77 -8.28 -18.56
C VAL A 77 19.86 -7.06 -19.45
N ARG A 78 19.17 -5.97 -19.08
CA ARG A 78 19.17 -4.73 -19.85
C ARG A 78 18.86 -3.53 -18.96
N VAL A 79 19.44 -2.38 -19.30
CA VAL A 79 19.12 -1.09 -18.68
C VAL A 79 18.32 -0.24 -19.68
N HIS A 80 17.37 0.54 -19.18
CA HIS A 80 16.57 1.49 -19.95
C HIS A 80 16.46 2.85 -19.25
N THR A 81 16.18 3.91 -20.02
CA THR A 81 15.63 5.16 -19.47
C THR A 81 14.16 4.95 -19.04
N GLY A 82 13.66 5.83 -18.19
CA GLY A 82 12.30 5.79 -17.65
C GLY A 82 11.18 5.95 -18.68
N ASP A 83 11.50 6.54 -19.83
CA ASP A 83 10.59 6.84 -20.93
C ASP A 83 10.73 5.89 -22.12
N CYS A 84 11.54 4.83 -21.99
CA CYS A 84 11.72 3.84 -23.04
C CYS A 84 10.40 3.08 -23.32
N TRP A 85 10.00 3.05 -24.60
CA TRP A 85 8.79 2.35 -25.04
C TRP A 85 8.92 0.82 -24.96
N ASP A 86 10.14 0.29 -25.02
CA ASP A 86 10.45 -1.16 -24.91
C ASP A 86 10.58 -1.60 -23.45
N THR A 87 9.62 -1.19 -22.61
CA THR A 87 9.58 -1.53 -21.18
C THR A 87 8.34 -2.35 -20.85
N GLY A 88 8.38 -3.09 -19.74
CA GLY A 88 7.26 -3.95 -19.35
C GLY A 88 7.39 -4.51 -17.94
N LYS A 89 6.62 -5.57 -17.62
CA LYS A 89 6.51 -6.13 -16.25
C LYS A 89 7.82 -6.59 -15.61
N ARG A 90 8.88 -6.76 -16.40
CA ARG A 90 10.22 -7.19 -15.94
C ARG A 90 11.17 -6.02 -15.68
N CYS A 91 10.77 -4.80 -16.02
CA CYS A 91 11.53 -3.58 -15.76
C CYS A 91 11.20 -3.06 -14.36
N VAL A 92 12.22 -2.88 -13.54
CA VAL A 92 12.09 -2.33 -12.19
C VAL A 92 12.82 -1.00 -12.08
N PRO A 93 12.32 -0.03 -11.28
CA PRO A 93 13.02 1.23 -11.00
C PRO A 93 14.44 0.99 -10.49
N ALA A 94 15.38 1.81 -10.94
CA ALA A 94 16.76 1.80 -10.46
C ALA A 94 17.28 3.22 -10.26
N ALA A 95 18.18 3.37 -9.29
CA ALA A 95 18.91 4.62 -9.11
C ALA A 95 19.98 4.78 -10.20
N PRO A 96 20.35 6.02 -10.58
CA PRO A 96 21.40 6.27 -11.58
C PRO A 96 22.71 5.53 -11.27
N ASP A 97 23.14 5.50 -10.01
CA ASP A 97 24.39 4.82 -9.61
C ASP A 97 24.31 3.29 -9.73
N GLN A 98 23.13 2.72 -9.47
CA GLN A 98 22.91 1.30 -9.72
C GLN A 98 23.04 1.01 -11.21
N VAL A 99 22.48 1.87 -12.07
CA VAL A 99 22.59 1.72 -13.51
C VAL A 99 24.03 1.82 -13.98
N ARG A 100 24.78 2.83 -13.53
CA ARG A 100 26.22 2.97 -13.86
C ARG A 100 27.00 1.71 -13.50
N ARG A 101 26.78 1.15 -12.30
CA ARG A 101 27.41 -0.11 -11.89
C ARG A 101 27.04 -1.28 -12.80
N LEU A 102 25.75 -1.45 -13.12
CA LEU A 102 25.30 -2.54 -13.99
C LEU A 102 25.89 -2.43 -15.39
N LEU A 103 25.97 -1.22 -15.95
CA LEU A 103 26.63 -0.97 -17.23
C LEU A 103 28.12 -1.32 -17.16
N ALA A 104 28.81 -0.94 -16.07
CA ALA A 104 30.21 -1.29 -15.84
C ALA A 104 30.43 -2.80 -15.64
N GLU A 105 29.45 -3.51 -15.06
CA GLU A 105 29.43 -4.96 -14.91
C GLU A 105 29.07 -5.70 -16.23
N GLY A 106 28.82 -4.97 -17.32
CA GLY A 106 28.56 -5.53 -18.65
C GLY A 106 27.09 -5.82 -18.95
N VAL A 107 26.15 -5.35 -18.14
CA VAL A 107 24.72 -5.42 -18.46
C VAL A 107 24.43 -4.51 -19.65
N ALA A 108 23.70 -5.05 -20.64
CA ALA A 108 23.47 -4.34 -21.89
C ALA A 108 22.66 -3.04 -21.71
N ALA A 109 23.10 -1.96 -22.32
CA ALA A 109 22.27 -0.78 -22.52
C ALA A 109 21.21 -1.05 -23.60
N CYS A 110 19.98 -0.59 -23.39
CA CYS A 110 18.96 -0.65 -24.44
C CYS A 110 19.37 0.21 -25.63
N ILE A 111 19.31 -0.37 -26.83
CA ILE A 111 19.70 0.30 -28.07
C ILE A 111 18.73 1.43 -28.46
N HIS A 112 17.48 1.38 -27.99
CA HIS A 112 16.45 2.34 -28.34
C HIS A 112 16.54 3.63 -27.55
N CYS A 113 16.78 3.54 -26.24
CA CYS A 113 16.87 4.72 -25.36
C CYS A 113 18.29 5.10 -24.95
N ARG A 114 19.31 4.28 -25.29
CA ARG A 114 20.75 4.57 -25.10
C ARG A 114 21.07 5.15 -23.71
N PRO A 115 20.72 4.43 -22.62
CA PRO A 115 20.91 4.94 -21.27
C PRO A 115 22.38 5.13 -20.87
N ASP A 116 23.28 4.37 -21.51
CA ASP A 116 24.73 4.53 -21.45
C ASP A 116 25.19 5.92 -21.92
N THR A 117 24.62 6.40 -23.02
CA THR A 117 24.89 7.73 -23.58
C THR A 117 24.27 8.82 -22.71
N ALA A 118 23.03 8.62 -22.27
CA ALA A 118 22.34 9.57 -21.40
C ALA A 118 23.02 9.74 -20.02
N LEU A 119 23.74 8.72 -19.54
CA LEU A 119 24.53 8.76 -18.30
C LEU A 119 25.98 9.20 -18.50
N GLY A 120 26.42 9.45 -19.74
CA GLY A 120 27.81 9.81 -20.07
C GLY A 120 28.83 8.71 -19.78
N VAL A 121 28.42 7.43 -19.89
CA VAL A 121 29.28 6.27 -19.62
C VAL A 121 30.12 5.88 -20.84
N LEU A 122 29.68 6.27 -22.04
CA LEU A 122 30.45 6.16 -23.26
C LEU A 122 30.82 7.57 -23.73
N GLU A 123 32.11 7.87 -23.79
CA GLU A 123 32.67 8.88 -24.70
C GLU A 123 32.89 8.23 -26.08
#